data_AF-V4UG25-F1
#
_entry.id   AF-V4UG25-F1
#
_cell.length_a   1.000
_cell.length_b   1.000
_cell.length_c   1.000
_cell.angle_alpha   90.00
_cell.angle_beta   90.00
_cell.angle_gamma   90.00
#
_symmetry.space_group_name_H-M   'P 1'
#
loop_
_entity.id
_entity.type
_entity.pdbx_description
1 polymer ?
#
loop_
_entity_poly.entity_id
_entity_poly.type
_entity_poly.pdbx_seq_one_letter_code
_entity_poly.pdbx_strand_id
1 'polypeptide(L)'
;MSGYVGIVVSDPSLQNQFTQVELRSLKTHFMSMRRDSGKLTVGDLASKMSRLKVVGENLSEEERASLIQDYHCDLQDEVDFELFLKVYLKLQAHANARTGSNAKNSSAFLKAATTTLLHTISESEKASYVAHINNYLAGDEFLNKYLPIDPSSNDLFEIVKDGVLLCKLINVAVPGTIDERAINTKRLLNPWERNENHTLCLNSAKAIGCTVVNIGTQDFIEGRRHLVLGVISQIIKIQLLADLNLKKTPQLLQLVDDSKDVEELMSLPPEKILLRWMNFHLKKAGYKKIVTNFSSDIK
;
A
#
# COMPACT_ATOMS: atom_id res chain seq x y z
N MET A 1 13.51 -21.10 25.21
CA MET A 1 13.16 -19.74 24.77
C MET A 1 13.99 -19.42 23.54
N SER A 2 13.40 -19.41 22.34
CA SER A 2 14.12 -18.99 21.13
C SER A 2 13.92 -17.48 20.98
N GLY A 3 14.97 -16.70 21.26
CA GLY A 3 14.93 -15.25 21.13
C GLY A 3 14.60 -14.85 19.70
N TYR A 4 13.77 -13.81 19.55
CA TYR A 4 13.40 -13.27 18.24
C TYR A 4 14.63 -12.59 17.62
N VAL A 5 15.44 -13.32 16.86
CA VAL A 5 16.56 -12.75 16.11
C VAL A 5 16.02 -12.24 14.77
N GLY A 6 15.89 -10.92 14.65
CA GLY A 6 15.65 -10.26 13.37
C GLY A 6 16.87 -10.36 12.46
N ILE A 7 16.66 -10.33 11.15
CA ILE A 7 17.76 -10.15 10.19
C ILE A 7 18.09 -8.67 10.17
N VAL A 8 19.31 -8.36 10.57
CA VAL A 8 19.87 -7.00 10.50
C VAL A 8 20.65 -6.89 9.20
N VAL A 9 20.38 -5.81 8.47
CA VAL A 9 21.12 -5.38 7.28
C VAL A 9 21.89 -4.13 7.70
N SER A 10 23.18 -4.04 7.37
CA SER A 10 24.05 -2.97 7.87
C SER A 10 23.65 -1.61 7.30
N ASP A 11 23.10 -1.60 6.07
CA ASP A 11 22.53 -0.44 5.42
C ASP A 11 21.06 -0.21 5.88
N PRO A 12 20.79 0.85 6.67
CA PRO A 12 19.44 1.14 7.16
C PRO A 12 18.48 1.52 6.03
N SER A 13 18.99 2.11 4.94
CA SER A 13 18.19 2.51 3.78
C SER A 13 17.72 1.29 2.98
N LEU A 14 18.53 0.23 2.95
CA LEU A 14 18.20 -1.05 2.35
C LEU A 14 17.28 -1.86 3.27
N GLN A 15 17.55 -1.87 4.58
CA GLN A 15 16.72 -2.58 5.56
C GLN A 15 15.27 -2.11 5.54
N ASN A 16 15.04 -0.79 5.44
CA ASN A 16 13.71 -0.20 5.45
C ASN A 16 12.87 -0.51 4.19
N GLN A 17 13.48 -1.12 3.16
CA GLN A 17 12.77 -1.54 1.94
C GLN A 17 12.14 -2.93 2.06
N PHE A 18 12.44 -3.68 3.13
CA PHE A 18 11.96 -5.05 3.31
C PHE A 18 11.36 -5.27 4.69
N THR A 19 10.33 -6.10 4.76
CA THR A 19 9.83 -6.62 6.04
C THR A 19 10.75 -7.70 6.60
N GLN A 20 10.70 -7.95 7.92
CA GLN A 20 11.48 -9.03 8.54
C GLN A 20 11.11 -10.43 8.01
N VAL A 21 9.87 -10.63 7.57
CA VAL A 21 9.42 -11.90 6.97
C VAL A 21 10.06 -12.08 5.59
N GLU A 22 10.13 -11.01 4.79
CA GLU A 22 10.76 -11.03 3.48
C GLU A 22 12.27 -11.19 3.58
N LEU A 23 12.93 -10.46 4.49
CA LEU A 23 14.35 -10.65 4.75
C LEU A 23 14.65 -12.10 5.13
N ARG A 24 13.78 -12.77 5.90
CA ARG A 24 13.94 -14.19 6.25
C ARG A 24 13.77 -15.10 5.04
N SER A 25 12.75 -14.86 4.22
CA SER A 25 12.54 -15.62 2.99
C SER A 25 13.71 -15.43 2.01
N LEU A 26 14.10 -14.18 1.73
CA LEU A 26 15.20 -13.83 0.84
C LEU A 26 16.54 -14.38 1.35
N LYS A 27 16.80 -14.31 2.66
CA LYS A 27 18.00 -14.92 3.26
C LYS A 27 17.99 -16.43 3.14
N THR A 28 16.84 -17.08 3.27
CA THR A 28 16.70 -18.52 3.06
C THR A 28 17.02 -18.89 1.61
N HIS A 29 16.48 -18.13 0.65
CA HIS A 29 16.77 -18.31 -0.78
C HIS A 29 18.25 -18.05 -1.10
N PHE A 30 18.84 -16.97 -0.60
CA PHE A 30 20.26 -16.65 -0.77
C PHE A 30 21.16 -17.78 -0.22
N MET A 31 20.87 -18.27 0.99
CA MET A 31 21.63 -19.37 1.59
C MET A 31 21.44 -20.71 0.86
N SER A 32 20.30 -20.93 0.21
CA SER A 32 20.09 -22.08 -0.69
C SER A 32 20.92 -21.92 -1.96
N MET A 33 20.89 -20.73 -2.58
CA MET A 33 21.65 -20.44 -3.80
C MET A 33 23.15 -20.59 -3.59
N ARG A 34 23.67 -20.16 -2.43
CA ARG A 34 25.08 -20.31 -2.07
C ARG A 34 25.47 -21.77 -1.79
N ARG A 35 24.58 -22.56 -1.18
CA ARG A 35 24.82 -24.01 -0.96
C ARG A 35 24.92 -24.80 -2.25
N ASP A 36 24.13 -24.43 -3.26
CA ASP A 36 24.11 -25.14 -4.55
C ASP A 36 25.38 -24.93 -5.39
N SER A 37 26.12 -23.81 -5.24
CA SER A 37 27.36 -23.53 -6.01
C SER A 37 28.63 -23.40 -5.18
N GLY A 38 28.56 -23.50 -3.85
CA GLY A 38 29.70 -23.27 -2.94
C GLY A 38 30.06 -21.79 -2.79
N LYS A 39 30.35 -21.11 -3.91
CA LYS A 39 30.49 -19.64 -4.01
C LYS A 39 29.40 -19.09 -4.91
N LEU A 40 28.79 -17.97 -4.55
CA LEU A 40 27.78 -17.30 -5.36
C LEU A 40 28.42 -16.10 -6.02
N THR A 41 28.58 -16.11 -7.34
CA THR A 41 29.12 -14.97 -8.08
C THR A 41 28.01 -14.12 -8.69
N VAL A 42 28.34 -12.89 -9.09
CA VAL A 42 27.39 -11.98 -9.74
C VAL A 42 26.81 -12.60 -11.02
N GLY A 43 27.62 -13.34 -11.80
CA GLY A 43 27.15 -14.07 -13.00
C GLY A 43 26.12 -15.16 -12.71
N ASP A 44 26.18 -15.81 -11.54
CA ASP A 44 25.23 -16.86 -11.16
C ASP A 44 23.84 -16.32 -10.80
N LEU A 45 23.74 -15.03 -10.46
CA LEU A 45 22.48 -14.41 -10.00
C LEU A 45 21.42 -14.41 -11.09
N ALA A 46 21.80 -14.18 -12.35
CA ALA A 46 20.87 -14.15 -13.47
C ALA A 46 20.11 -15.48 -13.61
N SER A 47 20.82 -16.61 -13.51
CA SER A 47 20.18 -17.93 -13.59
C SER A 47 19.41 -18.25 -12.30
N LYS A 48 20.02 -18.03 -11.13
CA LYS A 48 19.48 -18.48 -9.84
C LYS A 48 18.30 -17.66 -9.33
N MET A 49 18.23 -16.37 -9.65
CA MET A 49 17.09 -15.50 -9.27
C MET A 49 15.79 -15.84 -10.04
N SER A 50 15.82 -16.81 -10.96
CA SER A 50 14.63 -17.29 -11.69
C SER A 50 13.64 -17.97 -10.75
N ARG A 51 14.15 -18.51 -9.63
CA ARG A 51 13.37 -19.17 -8.60
C ARG A 51 12.63 -18.19 -7.68
N LEU A 52 12.85 -16.88 -7.83
CA LEU A 52 12.17 -15.85 -7.03
C LEU A 52 10.90 -15.39 -7.77
N LYS A 53 9.72 -15.61 -7.17
CA LYS A 53 8.41 -15.36 -7.79
C LYS A 53 8.31 -14.03 -8.56
N VAL A 54 8.71 -12.91 -7.94
CA VAL A 54 8.51 -11.57 -8.53
C VAL A 54 9.48 -11.28 -9.70
N VAL A 55 10.72 -11.76 -9.61
CA VAL A 55 11.78 -11.44 -10.57
C VAL A 55 11.88 -12.49 -11.68
N GLY A 56 11.68 -13.76 -11.33
CA GLY A 56 11.76 -14.89 -12.26
C GLY A 56 10.55 -15.07 -13.16
N GLU A 57 9.35 -14.65 -12.74
CA GLU A 57 8.14 -14.74 -13.58
C GLU A 57 8.06 -13.58 -14.60
N ASN A 58 8.72 -12.44 -14.34
CA ASN A 58 8.54 -11.20 -15.11
C ASN A 58 9.73 -10.80 -16.00
N LEU A 59 10.90 -11.43 -15.84
CA LEU A 59 12.11 -11.10 -16.60
C LEU A 59 12.77 -12.37 -17.14
N SER A 60 13.18 -12.36 -18.41
CA SER A 60 13.94 -13.48 -18.99
C SER A 60 15.33 -13.59 -18.35
N GLU A 61 16.02 -14.72 -18.53
CA GLU A 61 17.39 -14.90 -18.02
C GLU A 61 18.38 -13.92 -18.67
N GLU A 62 18.22 -13.68 -19.97
CA GLU A 62 19.04 -12.75 -20.76
C GLU A 62 18.88 -11.29 -20.28
N GLU A 63 17.65 -10.89 -19.96
CA GLU A 63 17.35 -9.56 -19.44
C GLU A 63 17.90 -9.35 -18.03
N ARG A 64 17.82 -10.37 -17.18
CA ARG A 64 18.42 -10.34 -15.85
C ARG A 64 19.95 -10.26 -15.94
N ALA A 65 20.57 -11.00 -16.85
CA ALA A 65 22.00 -10.93 -17.10
C ALA A 65 22.44 -9.54 -17.58
N SER A 66 21.71 -8.94 -18.53
CA SER A 66 21.99 -7.58 -19.02
C SER A 66 21.90 -6.55 -17.90
N LEU A 67 20.82 -6.58 -17.09
CA LEU A 67 20.62 -5.62 -16.00
C LEU A 67 21.64 -5.78 -14.87
N ILE A 68 22.10 -6.99 -14.62
CA ILE A 68 23.16 -7.27 -13.65
C ILE A 68 24.51 -6.74 -14.18
N GLN A 69 24.80 -6.96 -15.46
CA GLN A 69 26.05 -6.52 -16.10
C GLN A 69 26.14 -4.99 -16.22
N ASP A 70 25.02 -4.30 -16.42
CA ASP A 70 24.96 -2.83 -16.39
C ASP A 70 25.29 -2.25 -15.01
N TYR A 71 25.12 -3.05 -13.94
CA TYR A 71 25.32 -2.60 -12.56
C TYR A 71 26.64 -3.08 -11.94
N HIS A 72 27.13 -4.25 -12.34
CA HIS A 72 28.41 -4.81 -11.90
C HIS A 72 29.22 -5.24 -13.11
N CYS A 73 30.34 -4.57 -13.33
CA CYS A 73 31.25 -4.86 -14.43
C CYS A 73 32.03 -6.18 -14.23
N ASP A 74 32.22 -6.61 -12.98
CA ASP A 74 32.91 -7.87 -12.67
C ASP A 74 31.90 -8.96 -12.28
N LEU A 75 31.77 -9.95 -13.15
CA LEU A 75 30.86 -11.08 -12.97
C LEU A 75 31.43 -12.16 -12.04
N GLN A 76 32.72 -12.06 -11.66
CA GLN A 76 33.40 -13.02 -10.79
C GLN A 76 33.36 -12.64 -9.30
N ASP A 77 32.88 -11.43 -8.97
CA ASP A 77 32.77 -10.95 -7.59
C ASP A 77 31.85 -11.86 -6.76
N GLU A 78 32.27 -12.15 -5.52
CA GLU A 78 31.45 -12.91 -4.57
C GLU A 78 30.30 -12.03 -4.07
N VAL A 79 29.09 -12.57 -4.14
CA VAL A 79 27.88 -11.86 -3.77
C VAL A 79 27.62 -12.05 -2.29
N ASP A 80 27.71 -10.95 -1.52
CA ASP A 80 27.20 -10.91 -0.15
C ASP A 80 25.68 -10.69 -0.11
N PHE A 81 25.09 -10.81 1.08
CA PHE A 81 23.64 -10.71 1.21
C PHE A 81 23.12 -9.30 0.89
N GLU A 82 23.91 -8.24 1.13
CA GLU A 82 23.47 -6.88 0.85
C GLU A 82 23.49 -6.58 -0.65
N LEU A 83 24.51 -7.03 -1.35
CA LEU A 83 24.61 -6.97 -2.80
C LEU A 83 23.47 -7.73 -3.46
N PHE A 84 23.15 -8.92 -2.94
CA PHE A 84 21.99 -9.68 -3.37
C PHE A 84 20.68 -8.89 -3.23
N LEU A 85 20.46 -8.22 -2.10
CA LEU A 85 19.26 -7.39 -1.87
C LEU A 85 19.22 -6.17 -2.82
N LYS A 86 20.37 -5.51 -3.06
CA LYS A 86 20.47 -4.38 -3.99
C LYS A 86 20.14 -4.79 -5.43
N VAL A 87 20.69 -5.90 -5.89
CA VAL A 87 20.39 -6.47 -7.22
C VAL A 87 18.92 -6.86 -7.31
N TYR A 88 18.37 -7.51 -6.28
CA TYR A 88 16.97 -7.89 -6.23
C TYR A 88 16.02 -6.69 -6.37
N LEU A 89 16.26 -5.60 -5.64
CA LEU A 89 15.44 -4.39 -5.72
C LEU A 89 15.47 -3.75 -7.11
N LYS A 90 16.63 -3.74 -7.77
CA LYS A 90 16.77 -3.19 -9.12
C LYS A 90 16.03 -4.03 -10.16
N LEU A 91 16.19 -5.35 -10.10
CA LEU A 91 15.45 -6.25 -10.96
C LEU A 91 13.95 -6.12 -10.72
N GLN A 92 13.52 -5.98 -9.46
CA GLN A 92 12.14 -5.70 -9.13
C GLN A 92 11.66 -4.35 -9.68
N ALA A 93 12.46 -3.29 -9.58
CA ALA A 93 12.14 -1.98 -10.14
C ALA A 93 11.99 -2.02 -11.67
N HIS A 94 12.86 -2.74 -12.37
CA HIS A 94 12.78 -2.93 -13.82
C HIS A 94 11.61 -3.81 -14.25
N ALA A 95 11.35 -4.92 -13.53
CA ALA A 95 10.17 -5.74 -13.74
C ALA A 95 8.89 -4.89 -13.61
N ASN A 96 8.83 -4.07 -12.55
CA ASN A 96 7.71 -3.18 -12.29
C ASN A 96 7.60 -2.04 -13.31
N ALA A 97 8.70 -1.48 -13.81
CA ALA A 97 8.70 -0.46 -14.87
C ALA A 97 8.16 -1.03 -16.19
N ARG A 98 8.46 -2.30 -16.48
CA ARG A 98 7.95 -2.99 -17.66
C ARG A 98 6.46 -3.31 -17.57
N THR A 99 5.99 -3.72 -16.39
CA THR A 99 4.55 -3.82 -16.09
C THR A 99 3.88 -2.43 -16.03
N GLY A 100 4.68 -1.38 -15.73
CA GLY A 100 4.24 0.00 -15.46
C GLY A 100 4.22 0.96 -16.65
N SER A 101 4.73 0.57 -17.83
CA SER A 101 4.76 1.47 -19.01
C SER A 101 3.36 1.82 -19.55
N ASN A 102 2.30 1.16 -19.10
CA ASN A 102 0.92 1.40 -19.56
C ASN A 102 -0.06 1.98 -18.54
N ALA A 103 0.39 2.62 -17.44
CA ALA A 103 -0.59 3.16 -16.49
C ALA A 103 -0.19 4.42 -15.72
N LYS A 104 -0.76 5.55 -16.16
CA LYS A 104 -1.37 6.53 -15.26
C LYS A 104 -2.37 5.77 -14.36
N ASN A 105 -1.93 5.38 -13.18
CA ASN A 105 -2.58 4.40 -12.31
C ASN A 105 -3.55 5.05 -11.31
N SER A 106 -4.51 5.84 -11.79
CA SER A 106 -5.58 6.40 -10.94
C SER A 106 -6.58 5.34 -10.43
N SER A 107 -6.41 4.07 -10.80
CA SER A 107 -7.39 2.99 -10.61
C SER A 107 -6.95 1.86 -9.68
N ALA A 108 -5.69 1.86 -9.22
CA ALA A 108 -5.21 0.87 -8.27
C ALA A 108 -5.96 0.99 -6.91
N PHE A 109 -6.31 2.22 -6.51
CA PHE A 109 -7.23 2.54 -5.42
C PHE A 109 -8.53 1.71 -5.40
N LEU A 110 -9.16 1.49 -6.57
CA LEU A 110 -10.45 0.80 -6.68
C LEU A 110 -10.29 -0.70 -6.93
N LYS A 111 -9.13 -1.17 -7.40
CA LYS A 111 -8.89 -2.59 -7.73
C LYS A 111 -8.30 -3.42 -6.60
N ALA A 112 -7.53 -2.82 -5.69
CA ALA A 112 -6.79 -3.59 -4.70
C ALA A 112 -7.60 -3.79 -3.41
N ALA A 113 -7.94 -5.05 -3.10
CA ALA A 113 -8.48 -5.44 -1.79
C ALA A 113 -7.42 -5.33 -0.67
N THR A 114 -6.13 -5.24 -1.02
CA THR A 114 -5.05 -5.02 -0.05
C THR A 114 -3.80 -4.53 -0.79
N THR A 115 -3.51 -3.23 -0.75
CA THR A 115 -2.26 -2.62 -1.28
C THR A 115 -1.02 -2.97 -0.47
N THR A 116 -1.11 -3.89 0.51
CA THR A 116 0.02 -4.34 1.33
C THR A 116 1.03 -5.23 0.58
N LEU A 117 0.73 -5.65 -0.65
CA LEU A 117 1.58 -6.58 -1.43
C LEU A 117 2.48 -5.88 -2.48
N LEU A 118 2.32 -4.57 -2.71
CA LEU A 118 3.10 -3.84 -3.71
C LEU A 118 3.99 -2.79 -3.03
N HIS A 119 5.31 -3.02 -3.04
CA HIS A 119 6.32 -2.09 -2.51
C HIS A 119 6.55 -0.86 -3.41
N THR A 120 5.99 -0.85 -4.62
CA THR A 120 6.04 0.30 -5.52
C THR A 120 4.98 1.33 -5.10
N ILE A 121 5.44 2.37 -4.41
CA ILE A 121 4.61 3.52 -4.06
C ILE A 121 4.26 4.26 -5.35
N SER A 122 2.98 4.39 -5.66
CA SER A 122 2.54 5.30 -6.71
C SER A 122 2.66 6.73 -6.20
N GLU A 123 3.57 7.51 -6.79
CA GLU A 123 3.73 8.94 -6.45
C GLU A 123 2.44 9.74 -6.69
N SER A 124 1.68 9.39 -7.75
CA SER A 124 0.39 10.01 -8.03
C SER A 124 -0.67 9.70 -6.95
N GLU A 125 -0.67 8.48 -6.39
CA GLU A 125 -1.57 8.14 -5.30
C GLU A 125 -1.14 8.84 -4.01
N LYS A 126 0.15 8.84 -3.69
CA LYS A 126 0.71 9.57 -2.53
C LYS A 126 0.27 11.04 -2.59
N ALA A 127 0.44 11.69 -3.74
CA ALA A 127 0.05 13.09 -3.90
C ALA A 127 -1.46 13.31 -3.71
N SER A 128 -2.29 12.40 -4.21
CA SER A 128 -3.74 12.47 -4.05
C SER A 128 -4.16 12.29 -2.58
N TYR A 129 -3.54 11.35 -1.86
CA TYR A 129 -3.81 11.14 -0.43
C TYR A 129 -3.34 12.32 0.43
N VAL A 130 -2.18 12.90 0.12
CA VAL A 130 -1.68 14.10 0.81
C VAL A 130 -2.62 15.28 0.58
N ALA A 131 -3.06 15.51 -0.66
CA ALA A 131 -4.03 16.56 -0.95
C ALA A 131 -5.35 16.35 -0.19
N HIS A 132 -5.83 15.11 -0.13
CA HIS A 132 -7.01 14.75 0.66
C HIS A 132 -6.80 15.05 2.15
N ILE A 133 -5.69 14.61 2.74
CA ILE A 133 -5.35 14.89 4.15
C ILE A 133 -5.33 16.39 4.42
N ASN A 134 -4.63 17.16 3.59
CA ASN A 134 -4.53 18.62 3.72
C ASN A 134 -5.92 19.27 3.68
N ASN A 135 -6.81 18.83 2.78
CA ASN A 135 -8.14 19.44 2.64
C ASN A 135 -9.06 19.15 3.84
N TYR A 136 -9.07 17.91 4.35
CA TYR A 136 -10.01 17.50 5.40
C TYR A 136 -9.50 17.75 6.82
N LEU A 137 -8.19 17.88 7.02
CA LEU A 137 -7.58 18.11 8.34
C LEU A 137 -6.98 19.51 8.52
N ALA A 138 -7.12 20.43 7.55
CA ALA A 138 -6.64 21.81 7.63
C ALA A 138 -7.22 22.66 8.79
N GLY A 139 -8.31 22.21 9.42
CA GLY A 139 -8.94 22.88 10.56
C GLY A 139 -8.50 22.33 11.92
N ASP A 140 -7.67 21.30 11.97
CA ASP A 140 -7.38 20.58 13.20
C ASP A 140 -6.36 21.32 14.10
N GLU A 141 -6.72 21.57 15.36
CA GLU A 141 -5.91 22.35 16.30
C GLU A 141 -4.50 21.77 16.51
N PHE A 142 -4.35 20.44 16.49
CA PHE A 142 -3.07 19.78 16.71
C PHE A 142 -2.27 19.67 15.40
N LEU A 143 -2.91 19.24 14.32
CA LEU A 143 -2.25 18.99 13.03
C LEU A 143 -1.95 20.25 12.22
N ASN A 144 -2.52 21.41 12.56
CA ASN A 144 -2.22 22.69 11.92
C ASN A 144 -0.72 23.06 11.92
N LYS A 145 0.08 22.50 12.83
CA LYS A 145 1.53 22.71 12.88
C LYS A 145 2.30 21.88 11.86
N TYR A 146 1.69 20.80 11.37
CA TYR A 146 2.28 19.83 10.45
C TYR A 146 1.65 19.90 9.05
N LEU A 147 0.51 20.58 8.91
CA LEU A 147 -0.20 20.81 7.66
C LEU A 147 0.08 22.23 7.13
N PRO A 148 0.13 22.44 5.82
CA PRO A 148 -0.03 21.44 4.75
C PRO A 148 1.24 20.58 4.56
N ILE A 149 1.05 19.29 4.30
CA ILE A 149 2.13 18.37 3.92
C ILE A 149 2.44 18.58 2.44
N ASP A 150 3.73 18.64 2.08
CA ASP A 150 4.16 18.65 0.68
C ASP A 150 3.98 17.25 0.05
N PRO A 151 3.17 17.11 -1.02
CA PRO A 151 3.00 15.87 -1.78
C PRO A 151 4.29 15.23 -2.27
N SER A 152 5.33 16.01 -2.56
CA SER A 152 6.59 15.52 -3.11
C SER A 152 7.51 14.95 -2.02
N SER A 153 7.39 15.47 -0.80
CA SER A 153 8.19 15.10 0.37
C SER A 153 7.90 13.69 0.92
N ASN A 154 8.69 13.28 1.91
CA ASN A 154 8.46 12.10 2.75
C ASN A 154 7.81 12.46 4.09
N ASP A 155 7.39 13.71 4.30
CA ASP A 155 6.94 14.22 5.60
C ASP A 155 5.69 13.50 6.11
N LEU A 156 4.83 13.05 5.18
CA LEU A 156 3.69 12.18 5.51
C LEU A 156 4.12 10.98 6.38
N PHE A 157 5.22 10.32 6.05
CA PHE A 157 5.68 9.13 6.76
C PHE A 157 6.28 9.44 8.12
N GLU A 158 6.81 10.65 8.32
CA GLU A 158 7.31 11.10 9.61
C GLU A 158 6.16 11.50 10.54
N ILE A 159 5.17 12.24 10.03
CA ILE A 159 4.00 12.69 10.81
C ILE A 159 3.14 11.52 11.26
N VAL A 160 3.03 10.47 10.43
CA VAL A 160 2.29 9.25 10.79
C VAL A 160 2.90 8.54 12.00
N LYS A 161 4.21 8.67 12.28
CA LYS A 161 4.88 7.90 13.34
C LYS A 161 4.29 8.13 14.73
N ASP A 162 3.64 9.27 14.98
CA ASP A 162 3.03 9.58 16.27
C ASP A 162 1.59 9.02 16.41
N GLY A 163 1.00 8.52 15.34
CA GLY A 163 -0.33 7.87 15.32
C GLY A 163 -1.53 8.82 15.38
N VAL A 164 -1.30 10.10 15.72
CA VAL A 164 -2.37 11.12 15.81
C VAL A 164 -3.03 11.36 14.44
N LEU A 165 -2.24 11.48 13.38
CA LEU A 165 -2.75 11.72 12.02
C LEU A 165 -3.73 10.62 11.59
N LEU A 166 -3.36 9.35 11.79
CA LEU A 166 -4.19 8.23 11.38
C LEU A 166 -5.49 8.15 12.21
N CYS A 167 -5.42 8.39 13.52
CA CYS A 167 -6.61 8.42 14.37
C CYS A 167 -7.60 9.51 13.93
N LYS A 168 -7.10 10.72 13.64
CA LYS A 168 -7.94 11.82 13.15
C LYS A 168 -8.50 11.53 11.76
N LEU A 169 -7.72 10.92 10.87
CA LEU A 169 -8.19 10.51 9.55
C LEU A 169 -9.31 9.45 9.63
N ILE A 170 -9.28 8.56 10.62
CA ILE A 170 -10.39 7.62 10.88
C ILE A 170 -11.68 8.37 11.24
N ASN A 171 -11.61 9.40 12.09
CA ASN A 171 -12.77 10.24 12.42
C ASN A 171 -13.27 11.07 11.22
N VAL A 172 -12.38 11.45 10.30
CA VAL A 172 -12.79 12.07 9.04
C VAL A 172 -13.58 11.08 8.18
N ALA A 173 -13.16 9.82 8.13
CA ALA A 173 -13.87 8.79 7.35
C ALA A 173 -15.19 8.35 7.97
N VAL A 174 -15.21 8.13 9.28
CA VAL A 174 -16.40 7.74 10.04
C VAL A 174 -16.42 8.54 11.34
N PRO A 175 -17.17 9.66 11.39
CA PRO A 175 -17.23 10.53 12.56
C PRO A 175 -17.66 9.80 13.83
N GLY A 176 -16.95 10.06 14.93
CA GLY A 176 -17.25 9.49 16.25
C GLY A 176 -16.70 8.08 16.47
N THR A 177 -15.87 7.55 15.58
CA THR A 177 -15.23 6.23 15.76
C THR A 177 -14.23 6.24 16.92
N ILE A 178 -13.43 7.31 17.02
CA ILE A 178 -12.42 7.49 18.07
C ILE A 178 -12.81 8.70 18.91
N ASP A 179 -12.90 8.51 20.21
CA ASP A 179 -12.94 9.64 21.14
C ASP A 179 -11.56 10.32 21.16
N GLU A 180 -11.49 11.56 20.68
CA GLU A 180 -10.21 12.27 20.55
C GLU A 180 -9.48 12.45 21.89
N ARG A 181 -10.20 12.39 23.01
CA ARG A 181 -9.60 12.45 24.36
C ARG A 181 -8.74 11.23 24.69
N ALA A 182 -8.93 10.12 23.97
CA ALA A 182 -8.10 8.93 24.10
C ALA A 182 -6.81 9.00 23.28
N ILE A 183 -6.65 10.02 22.42
CA ILE A 183 -5.46 10.20 21.59
C ILE A 183 -4.41 10.97 22.40
N ASN A 184 -3.21 10.41 22.51
CA ASN A 184 -2.08 11.10 23.11
C ASN A 184 -1.59 12.20 22.13
N THR A 185 -1.86 13.46 22.44
CA THR A 185 -1.56 14.65 21.60
C THR A 185 -0.49 15.56 22.23
N LYS A 186 0.43 14.99 23.00
CA LYS A 186 1.58 15.74 23.56
C LYS A 186 2.55 16.14 22.45
N ARG A 187 3.27 17.24 22.63
CA ARG A 187 4.30 17.72 21.68
C ARG A 187 5.44 16.71 21.48
N LEU A 188 5.79 15.99 22.54
CA LEU A 188 6.79 14.92 22.52
C LEU A 188 6.14 13.70 23.16
N LEU A 189 5.89 12.68 22.35
CA LEU A 189 5.34 11.42 22.81
C LEU A 189 6.46 10.47 23.19
N ASN A 190 6.30 9.79 24.32
CA ASN A 190 7.19 8.69 24.65
C ASN A 190 6.84 7.45 23.78
N PRO A 191 7.74 6.45 23.68
CA PRO A 191 7.51 5.28 22.84
C PRO A 191 6.24 4.50 23.18
N TRP A 192 5.81 4.53 24.45
CA TRP A 192 4.61 3.83 24.90
C TRP A 192 3.33 4.56 24.45
N GLU A 193 3.25 5.87 24.66
CA GLU A 193 2.13 6.73 24.21
C GLU A 193 1.94 6.66 22.68
N ARG A 194 3.05 6.63 21.94
CA ARG A 194 3.03 6.41 20.48
C ARG A 194 2.45 5.04 20.13
N ASN A 195 2.87 4.00 20.82
CA ASN A 195 2.34 2.65 20.61
C ASN A 195 0.85 2.55 20.98
N GLU A 196 0.39 3.26 22.01
CA GLU A 196 -1.04 3.35 22.36
C GLU A 196 -1.85 3.99 21.24
N ASN A 197 -1.41 5.12 20.69
CA ASN A 197 -2.06 5.78 19.55
C ASN A 197 -2.19 4.83 18.35
N HIS A 198 -1.13 4.10 18.01
CA HIS A 198 -1.16 3.11 16.92
C HIS A 198 -2.07 1.92 17.22
N THR A 199 -2.11 1.47 18.47
CA THR A 199 -3.02 0.41 18.90
C THR A 199 -4.48 0.84 18.73
N LEU A 200 -4.79 2.06 19.19
CA LEU A 200 -6.10 2.68 19.04
C LEU A 200 -6.48 2.81 17.56
N CYS A 201 -5.56 3.30 16.73
CA CYS A 201 -5.73 3.40 15.28
C CYS A 201 -6.05 2.04 14.65
N LEU A 202 -5.25 1.00 14.89
CA LEU A 202 -5.45 -0.32 14.27
C LEU A 202 -6.79 -0.95 14.65
N ASN A 203 -7.17 -0.87 15.92
CA ASN A 203 -8.44 -1.43 16.39
C ASN A 203 -9.64 -0.66 15.81
N SER A 204 -9.52 0.67 15.73
CA SER A 204 -10.55 1.53 15.14
C SER A 204 -10.68 1.34 13.63
N ALA A 205 -9.54 1.19 12.93
CA ALA A 205 -9.51 0.87 11.50
C ALA A 205 -10.21 -0.47 11.21
N LYS A 206 -9.98 -1.51 12.04
CA LYS A 206 -10.72 -2.77 11.94
C LYS A 206 -12.22 -2.57 12.13
N ALA A 207 -12.63 -1.75 13.11
CA ALA A 207 -14.04 -1.51 13.41
C ALA A 207 -14.80 -0.84 12.26
N ILE A 208 -14.13 0.01 11.47
CA ILE A 208 -14.74 0.66 10.28
C ILE A 208 -14.63 -0.18 9.00
N GLY A 209 -14.02 -1.36 9.06
CA GLY A 209 -13.93 -2.30 7.93
C GLY A 209 -12.61 -2.30 7.16
N CYS A 210 -11.54 -1.69 7.68
CA CYS A 210 -10.21 -1.84 7.08
C CYS A 210 -9.63 -3.24 7.34
N THR A 211 -8.97 -3.80 6.34
CA THR A 211 -8.23 -5.07 6.44
C THR A 211 -6.79 -4.81 6.86
N VAL A 212 -6.52 -4.85 8.15
CA VAL A 212 -5.20 -4.55 8.76
C VAL A 212 -4.62 -5.75 9.54
N VAL A 213 -5.00 -6.98 9.19
CA VAL A 213 -4.60 -8.21 9.91
C VAL A 213 -3.08 -8.42 9.94
N ASN A 214 -2.39 -8.02 8.86
CA ASN A 214 -0.94 -8.19 8.71
C ASN A 214 -0.14 -6.91 9.01
N ILE A 215 -0.74 -5.96 9.75
CA ILE A 215 -0.11 -4.68 10.08
C ILE A 215 -0.05 -4.54 11.60
N GLY A 216 1.15 -4.36 12.13
CA GLY A 216 1.43 -4.10 13.54
C GLY A 216 1.71 -2.64 13.82
N THR A 217 1.68 -2.26 15.10
CA THR A 217 2.01 -0.89 15.54
C THR A 217 3.42 -0.46 15.14
N GLN A 218 4.36 -1.41 15.17
CA GLN A 218 5.76 -1.19 14.81
C GLN A 218 5.92 -0.76 13.34
N ASP A 219 5.06 -1.21 12.44
CA ASP A 219 5.10 -0.82 11.03
C ASP A 219 4.85 0.68 10.84
N PHE A 220 4.01 1.27 11.69
CA PHE A 220 3.75 2.72 11.69
C PHE A 220 4.84 3.51 12.43
N ILE A 221 5.37 2.96 13.52
CA ILE A 221 6.50 3.56 14.25
C ILE A 221 7.74 3.66 13.34
N GLU A 222 7.98 2.64 12.52
CA GLU A 222 9.05 2.62 11.51
C GLU A 222 8.73 3.45 10.26
N GLY A 223 7.46 3.85 10.08
CA GLY A 223 7.01 4.61 8.90
C GLY A 223 7.08 3.78 7.61
N ARG A 224 6.73 2.49 7.66
CA ARG A 224 6.75 1.60 6.48
C ARG A 224 5.78 2.08 5.41
N ARG A 225 6.36 2.72 4.39
CA ARG A 225 5.63 3.55 3.43
C ARG A 225 4.45 2.86 2.74
N HIS A 226 4.65 1.63 2.25
CA HIS A 226 3.61 0.87 1.56
C HIS A 226 2.43 0.50 2.49
N LEU A 227 2.71 0.16 3.75
CA LEU A 227 1.67 -0.16 4.75
C LEU A 227 0.91 1.10 5.17
N VAL A 228 1.62 2.20 5.42
CA VAL A 228 1.02 3.50 5.74
C VAL A 228 0.07 3.94 4.64
N LEU A 229 0.53 3.93 3.38
CA LEU A 229 -0.31 4.31 2.23
C LEU A 229 -1.46 3.33 2.03
N GLY A 230 -1.25 2.03 2.25
CA GLY A 230 -2.29 1.03 2.14
C GLY A 230 -3.43 1.21 3.15
N VAL A 231 -3.10 1.66 4.37
CA VAL A 231 -4.10 1.98 5.40
C VAL A 231 -4.82 3.29 5.09
N ILE A 232 -4.08 4.35 4.72
CA ILE A 232 -4.67 5.63 4.32
C ILE A 232 -5.62 5.45 3.14
N SER A 233 -5.23 4.66 2.14
CA SER A 233 -6.04 4.32 0.98
C SER A 233 -7.39 3.69 1.39
N GLN A 234 -7.36 2.70 2.28
CA GLN A 234 -8.58 2.06 2.77
C GLN A 234 -9.48 3.02 3.56
N ILE A 235 -8.91 3.87 4.41
CA ILE A 235 -9.67 4.86 5.19
C ILE A 235 -10.36 5.88 4.27
N ILE A 236 -9.63 6.45 3.30
CA ILE A 236 -10.19 7.38 2.31
C ILE A 236 -11.27 6.69 1.47
N LYS A 237 -11.06 5.41 1.12
CA LYS A 237 -12.05 4.64 0.35
C LYS A 237 -13.34 4.45 1.13
N ILE A 238 -13.27 4.17 2.43
CA ILE A 238 -14.44 4.09 3.29
C ILE A 238 -15.17 5.45 3.31
N GLN A 239 -14.43 6.55 3.49
CA GLN A 239 -15.01 7.89 3.50
C GLN A 239 -15.76 8.22 2.21
N LEU A 240 -15.12 8.05 1.05
CA LEU A 240 -15.69 8.42 -0.25
C LEU A 240 -16.89 7.57 -0.65
N LEU A 241 -16.94 6.32 -0.16
CA LEU A 241 -18.00 5.37 -0.48
C LEU A 241 -19.06 5.27 0.63
N ALA A 242 -18.91 5.99 1.75
CA ALA A 242 -19.81 5.92 2.91
C ALA A 242 -21.25 6.31 2.57
N ASP A 243 -21.44 7.17 1.57
CA ASP A 243 -22.75 7.69 1.16
C ASP A 243 -23.43 6.82 0.08
N LEU A 244 -22.71 5.85 -0.50
CA LEU A 244 -23.25 4.89 -1.46
C LEU A 244 -24.01 3.75 -0.76
N ASN A 245 -25.05 4.12 -0.01
CA ASN A 245 -25.99 3.18 0.57
C ASN A 245 -27.43 3.70 0.39
N LEU A 246 -28.41 2.79 0.34
CA LEU A 246 -29.83 3.17 0.12
C LEU A 246 -30.39 4.07 1.24
N LYS A 247 -29.80 4.05 2.44
CA LYS A 247 -30.26 4.87 3.57
C LYS A 247 -29.97 6.35 3.33
N LYS A 248 -28.79 6.67 2.79
CA LYS A 248 -28.33 8.03 2.51
C LYS A 248 -28.66 8.48 1.09
N THR A 249 -28.65 7.55 0.15
CA THR A 249 -28.90 7.82 -1.28
C THR A 249 -30.11 7.00 -1.75
N PRO A 250 -31.35 7.43 -1.43
CA PRO A 250 -32.56 6.71 -1.83
C PRO A 250 -32.75 6.67 -3.35
N GLN A 251 -32.08 7.55 -4.11
CA GLN A 251 -32.11 7.54 -5.58
C GLN A 251 -31.52 6.24 -6.17
N LEU A 252 -30.73 5.48 -5.41
CA LEU A 252 -30.23 4.18 -5.84
C LEU A 252 -31.36 3.17 -6.09
N LEU A 253 -32.58 3.38 -5.54
CA LEU A 253 -33.76 2.58 -5.88
C LEU A 253 -34.11 2.64 -7.38
N GLN A 254 -33.76 3.72 -8.07
CA GLN A 254 -34.00 3.83 -9.52
C GLN A 254 -33.11 2.90 -10.36
N LEU A 255 -32.07 2.29 -9.75
CA LEU A 255 -31.19 1.33 -10.41
C LEU A 255 -31.79 -0.08 -10.48
N VAL A 256 -33.00 -0.23 -9.97
CA VAL A 256 -33.59 -1.50 -9.60
C VAL A 256 -35.03 -1.53 -10.09
N ASP A 257 -35.41 -2.60 -10.79
CA ASP A 257 -36.76 -2.76 -11.33
C ASP A 257 -37.70 -3.48 -10.32
N ASP A 258 -37.18 -4.46 -9.56
CA ASP A 258 -37.96 -5.30 -8.64
C ASP A 258 -37.38 -5.38 -7.21
N SER A 259 -38.22 -5.78 -6.23
CA SER A 259 -37.82 -5.91 -4.82
C SER A 259 -36.64 -6.86 -4.55
N LYS A 260 -36.52 -7.96 -5.32
CA LYS A 260 -35.37 -8.89 -5.22
C LYS A 260 -34.04 -8.24 -5.59
N ASP A 261 -34.06 -7.37 -6.58
CA ASP A 261 -32.86 -6.67 -7.04
C ASP A 261 -32.43 -5.58 -6.04
N VAL A 262 -33.34 -5.13 -5.14
CA VAL A 262 -33.02 -4.17 -4.07
C VAL A 262 -32.18 -4.87 -3.00
N GLU A 263 -32.56 -6.09 -2.60
CA GLU A 263 -31.79 -6.89 -1.65
C GLU A 263 -30.41 -7.24 -2.22
N GLU A 264 -30.35 -7.62 -3.49
CA GLU A 264 -29.07 -7.84 -4.18
C GLU A 264 -28.21 -6.58 -4.20
N LEU A 265 -28.78 -5.41 -4.56
CA LEU A 265 -28.06 -4.14 -4.55
C LEU A 265 -27.49 -3.80 -3.18
N MET A 266 -28.22 -4.10 -2.10
CA MET A 266 -27.78 -3.86 -0.71
C MET A 266 -26.65 -4.79 -0.26
N SER A 267 -26.53 -5.97 -0.87
CA SER A 267 -25.46 -6.93 -0.59
C SER A 267 -24.15 -6.61 -1.32
N LEU A 268 -24.21 -5.76 -2.36
CA LEU A 268 -23.06 -5.44 -3.18
C LEU A 268 -22.08 -4.51 -2.45
N PRO A 269 -20.76 -4.68 -2.66
CA PRO A 269 -19.77 -3.69 -2.24
C PRO A 269 -20.06 -2.31 -2.84
N PRO A 270 -19.76 -1.20 -2.14
CA PRO A 270 -20.06 0.15 -2.63
C PRO A 270 -19.50 0.47 -4.02
N GLU A 271 -18.34 -0.09 -4.37
CA GLU A 271 -17.73 0.04 -5.70
C GLU A 271 -18.60 -0.55 -6.83
N LYS A 272 -19.27 -1.67 -6.55
CA LYS A 272 -20.18 -2.34 -7.49
C LYS A 272 -21.48 -1.56 -7.63
N ILE A 273 -21.96 -0.97 -6.54
CA ILE A 273 -23.09 -0.03 -6.55
C ILE A 273 -22.77 1.17 -7.44
N LEU A 274 -21.57 1.74 -7.31
CA LEU A 274 -21.11 2.86 -8.14
C LEU A 274 -21.02 2.49 -9.62
N LEU A 275 -20.52 1.31 -9.97
CA LEU A 275 -20.49 0.82 -11.35
C LEU A 275 -21.91 0.64 -11.92
N ARG A 276 -22.85 0.11 -11.12
CA ARG A 276 -24.24 -0.04 -11.54
C ARG A 276 -24.90 1.33 -11.77
N TRP A 277 -24.65 2.29 -10.88
CA TRP A 277 -25.10 3.67 -11.03
C TRP A 277 -24.55 4.32 -12.32
N MET A 278 -23.26 4.19 -12.57
CA MET A 278 -22.63 4.75 -13.78
C MET A 278 -23.23 4.15 -15.05
N ASN A 279 -23.32 2.82 -15.11
CA ASN A 279 -23.88 2.13 -16.28
C ASN A 279 -25.36 2.45 -16.52
N PHE A 280 -26.14 2.68 -15.47
CA PHE A 280 -27.54 3.09 -15.60
C PHE A 280 -27.67 4.42 -16.36
N HIS A 281 -26.88 5.42 -15.98
CA HIS A 281 -26.88 6.71 -16.68
C HIS A 281 -26.30 6.62 -18.09
N LEU A 282 -25.23 5.85 -18.28
CA LEU A 282 -24.64 5.60 -19.60
C LEU A 282 -25.64 4.94 -20.55
N LYS A 283 -26.39 3.94 -20.08
CA LYS A 283 -27.43 3.28 -20.87
C LYS A 283 -28.55 4.25 -21.26
N LYS A 284 -28.99 5.11 -20.33
CA LYS A 284 -29.98 6.16 -20.62
C LYS A 284 -29.49 7.17 -21.67
N ALA A 285 -28.19 7.46 -21.68
CA ALA A 285 -27.56 8.33 -22.67
C ALA A 285 -27.27 7.63 -24.03
N GLY A 286 -27.62 6.35 -24.18
CA GLY A 286 -27.39 5.59 -25.41
C GLY A 286 -25.95 5.07 -25.58
N TYR A 287 -25.13 5.12 -24.53
CA TYR A 287 -23.78 4.55 -24.54
C TYR A 287 -23.86 3.01 -24.56
N LYS A 288 -23.21 2.39 -25.56
CA LYS A 288 -23.37 0.95 -25.86
C LYS A 288 -22.46 0.03 -25.04
N LYS A 289 -21.32 0.53 -24.57
CA LYS A 289 -20.35 -0.28 -23.83
C LYS A 289 -20.71 -0.30 -22.35
N ILE A 290 -20.47 -1.43 -21.70
CA ILE A 290 -20.64 -1.56 -20.25
C ILE A 290 -19.30 -1.27 -19.59
N VAL A 291 -19.30 -0.34 -18.64
CA VAL A 291 -18.14 -0.04 -17.81
C VAL A 291 -18.06 -1.06 -16.69
N THR A 292 -16.98 -1.85 -16.67
CA THR A 292 -16.77 -2.93 -15.69
C THR A 292 -15.74 -2.57 -14.63
N ASN A 293 -14.98 -1.50 -14.85
CA ASN A 293 -13.94 -1.02 -13.95
C ASN A 293 -13.70 0.49 -14.12
N PHE A 294 -13.15 1.13 -13.08
CA PHE A 294 -12.76 2.55 -13.12
C PHE A 294 -11.29 2.72 -13.58
N SER A 295 -10.87 1.93 -14.57
CA SER A 295 -9.50 1.94 -15.10
C SER A 295 -9.48 2.09 -16.62
N SER A 296 -9.16 1.02 -17.36
CA SER A 296 -9.18 0.94 -18.81
C SER A 296 -10.50 1.40 -19.43
N ASP A 297 -11.63 1.15 -18.76
CA ASP A 297 -12.94 1.40 -19.37
C ASP A 297 -13.35 2.87 -19.35
N ILE A 298 -12.64 3.71 -18.59
CA ILE A 298 -12.89 5.15 -18.45
C ILE A 298 -11.70 6.02 -18.90
N LYS A 299 -10.71 5.41 -19.57
CA LYS A 299 -9.63 6.13 -20.27
C LYS A 299 -10.12 6.64 -21.62
#